data_AF-A0A7K8NMF8-F1
#
_entry.id   AF-A0A7K8NMF8-F1
#
_cell.length_a   1.000
_cell.length_b   1.000
_cell.length_c   1.000
_cell.angle_alpha   90.00
_cell.angle_beta   90.00
_cell.angle_gamma   90.00
#
_symmetry.space_group_name_H-M   'P 1'
#
loop_
_entity.id
_entity.type
_entity.pdbx_description
1 polymer ?
#
loop_
_entity_poly.entity_id
_entity_poly.type
_entity_poly.pdbx_seq_one_letter_code
_entity_poly.pdbx_strand_id
1 'polypeptide(L)'
;ENREDMLNSKSNKLTEALEEANKLFSGVSCAREAALDAQFLVLASNLGKEKANELHSEMTAFDSPAFAEDLLTFMGLNRIEVEESDSDNEGISGGYLPSNAWHKLGAETEKYFRRAPSFHYMLGSFKSDPPVPRQRIERQKKATGREEKRAMPAQLKKMEESHQEATEKEVERILGLLQTHFKNDPDIPISFFDLVIDPNSFARTVENIFHVSFIIRDGFARLKLDEDKLPIIGKI
;
A
#
# COMPACT_ATOMS: atom_id res chain seq x y z
N GLU A 1 -1.34 30.56 -23.96
CA GLU A 1 -1.74 29.45 -24.84
C GLU A 1 -0.55 28.74 -25.48
N ASN A 2 0.05 29.20 -26.59
CA ASN A 2 1.11 28.42 -27.27
C ASN A 2 2.34 28.05 -26.41
N ARG A 3 2.73 28.90 -25.44
CA ARG A 3 3.90 28.62 -24.59
C ARG A 3 3.68 27.46 -23.62
N GLU A 4 2.51 27.38 -23.00
CA GLU A 4 2.17 26.32 -22.04
C GLU A 4 2.10 24.96 -22.75
N ASP A 5 1.52 24.94 -23.95
CA ASP A 5 1.48 23.73 -24.78
C ASP A 5 2.88 23.26 -25.22
N MET A 6 3.85 24.16 -25.37
CA MET A 6 5.23 23.78 -25.71
C MET A 6 6.00 23.24 -24.49
N LEU A 7 5.65 23.72 -23.29
CA LEU A 7 6.25 23.29 -22.02
C LEU A 7 5.70 21.93 -21.55
N ASN A 8 4.43 21.62 -21.84
CA ASN A 8 3.80 20.34 -21.49
C ASN A 8 4.66 19.12 -21.90
N SER A 9 4.96 18.25 -20.94
CA SER A 9 5.77 17.04 -21.12
C SER A 9 5.18 16.05 -22.12
N LYS A 10 3.84 15.97 -22.22
CA LYS A 10 3.13 15.10 -23.18
C LYS A 10 3.06 15.68 -24.61
N SER A 11 3.45 16.94 -24.81
CA SER A 11 3.33 17.65 -26.08
C SER A 11 4.61 17.59 -26.92
N ASN A 12 4.47 17.29 -28.21
CA ASN A 12 5.55 17.28 -29.20
C ASN A 12 5.68 18.59 -30.00
N LYS A 13 4.96 19.65 -29.62
CA LYS A 13 4.96 20.91 -30.39
C LYS A 13 6.33 21.59 -30.48
N LEU A 14 7.15 21.50 -29.43
CA LEU A 14 8.52 22.06 -29.46
C LEU A 14 9.42 21.30 -30.44
N THR A 15 9.28 19.98 -30.51
CA THR A 15 10.04 19.14 -31.46
C THR A 15 9.58 19.37 -32.89
N GLU A 16 8.27 19.47 -33.12
CA GLU A 16 7.69 19.81 -34.44
C GLU A 16 8.18 21.17 -34.93
N ALA A 17 8.18 22.20 -34.07
CA ALA A 17 8.69 23.52 -34.41
C ALA A 17 10.19 23.51 -34.75
N LEU A 18 10.99 22.67 -34.08
CA LEU A 18 12.41 22.51 -34.36
C LEU A 18 12.64 21.82 -35.72
N GLU A 19 11.83 20.80 -36.03
CA GLU A 19 11.87 20.12 -37.33
C GLU A 19 11.45 21.04 -38.47
N GLU A 20 10.41 21.85 -38.27
CA GLU A 20 9.98 22.87 -39.23
C GLU A 20 11.08 23.90 -39.47
N ALA A 21 11.69 24.43 -38.40
CA ALA A 21 12.82 25.35 -38.52
C ALA A 21 14.01 24.71 -39.25
N ASN A 22 14.31 23.43 -39.01
CA ASN A 22 15.38 22.72 -39.70
C ASN A 22 15.10 22.54 -41.20
N LYS A 23 13.83 22.36 -41.61
CA LYS A 23 13.44 22.35 -43.03
C LYS A 23 13.66 23.73 -43.65
N LEU A 24 13.24 24.80 -42.98
CA LEU A 24 13.37 26.18 -43.45
C LEU A 24 14.84 26.65 -43.50
N PHE A 25 15.69 26.13 -42.63
CA PHE A 25 17.12 26.46 -42.57
C PHE A 25 17.85 26.20 -43.91
N SER A 26 17.39 25.21 -44.68
CA SER A 26 17.97 24.92 -46.00
C SER A 26 17.87 26.08 -47.01
N GLY A 27 16.93 27.01 -46.81
CA GLY A 27 16.69 28.17 -47.67
C GLY A 27 17.43 29.44 -47.25
N VAL A 28 18.20 29.40 -46.17
CA VAL A 28 18.81 30.59 -45.56
C VAL A 28 20.03 31.00 -46.38
N SER A 29 19.99 32.22 -46.91
CA SER A 29 21.04 32.73 -47.82
C SER A 29 21.60 34.07 -47.37
N CYS A 30 20.84 34.84 -46.58
CA CYS A 30 21.22 36.17 -46.15
C CYS A 30 21.60 36.21 -44.66
N ALA A 31 22.56 37.06 -44.30
CA ALA A 31 22.99 37.24 -42.91
C ALA A 31 21.86 37.69 -41.98
N ARG A 32 20.84 38.39 -42.51
CA ARG A 32 19.65 38.79 -41.74
C ARG A 32 18.79 37.59 -41.35
N GLU A 33 18.64 36.61 -42.23
CA GLU A 33 17.87 35.39 -42.00
C GLU A 33 18.60 34.50 -40.99
N ALA A 34 19.91 34.31 -41.17
CA ALA A 34 20.74 33.57 -40.22
C ALA A 34 20.72 34.16 -38.79
N ALA A 35 20.57 35.49 -38.67
CA ALA A 35 20.39 36.14 -37.38
C ALA A 35 19.04 35.82 -36.72
N LEU A 36 17.97 35.65 -37.50
CA LEU A 36 16.67 35.21 -37.00
C LEU A 36 16.69 33.73 -36.59
N ASP A 37 17.39 32.88 -37.33
CA ASP A 37 17.56 31.47 -36.95
C ASP A 37 18.32 31.33 -35.64
N ALA A 38 19.39 32.13 -35.45
CA ALA A 38 20.10 32.17 -34.19
C ALA A 38 19.20 32.61 -33.03
N GLN A 39 18.32 33.59 -33.25
CA GLN A 39 17.33 34.01 -32.24
C GLN A 39 16.32 32.90 -31.94
N PHE A 40 15.83 32.20 -32.96
CA PHE A 40 14.94 31.06 -32.79
C PHE A 40 15.61 29.95 -31.96
N LEU A 41 16.86 29.59 -32.27
CA LEU A 41 17.60 28.56 -31.52
C LEU A 41 17.80 28.94 -30.05
N VAL A 42 18.04 30.23 -29.75
CA VAL A 42 18.12 30.72 -28.36
C VAL A 42 16.77 30.56 -27.66
N LEU A 43 15.67 30.92 -28.31
CA LEU A 43 14.32 30.72 -27.76
C LEU A 43 14.01 29.23 -27.54
N ALA A 44 14.26 28.39 -28.54
CA ALA A 44 14.05 26.94 -28.46
C ALA A 44 14.90 26.31 -27.35
N SER A 45 16.15 26.75 -27.17
CA SER A 45 17.03 26.28 -26.08
C SER A 45 16.51 26.68 -24.71
N ASN A 46 16.01 27.91 -24.55
CA ASN A 46 15.41 28.35 -23.30
C ASN A 46 14.14 27.56 -22.96
N LEU A 47 13.26 27.33 -23.94
CA LEU A 47 12.08 26.48 -23.77
C LEU A 47 12.47 25.02 -23.46
N GLY A 48 13.50 24.50 -24.13
CA GLY A 48 14.02 23.15 -23.86
C GLY A 48 14.58 23.02 -22.44
N LYS A 49 15.26 24.05 -21.93
CA LYS A 49 15.72 24.11 -20.54
C LYS A 49 14.55 24.15 -19.55
N GLU A 50 13.53 24.96 -19.81
CA GLU A 50 12.32 25.02 -18.97
C GLU A 50 11.60 23.66 -18.93
N LYS A 51 11.40 23.04 -20.11
CA LYS A 51 10.82 21.69 -20.23
C LYS A 51 11.67 20.62 -19.52
N ALA A 52 12.99 20.68 -19.63
CA ALA A 52 13.88 19.77 -18.92
C ALA A 52 13.81 19.95 -17.39
N ASN A 53 13.72 21.19 -16.91
CA ASN A 53 13.55 21.46 -15.49
C ASN A 53 12.21 20.93 -14.95
N GLU A 54 11.13 21.03 -15.72
CA GLU A 54 9.85 20.39 -15.37
C GLU A 54 9.96 18.86 -15.30
N LEU A 55 10.82 18.23 -16.13
CA LEU A 55 11.08 16.79 -16.05
C LEU A 55 11.89 16.39 -14.80
N HIS A 56 12.67 17.31 -14.20
CA HIS A 56 13.69 16.98 -13.20
C HIS A 56 13.35 17.45 -11.77
N SER A 57 12.21 18.12 -11.56
CA SER A 57 11.74 18.45 -10.22
C SER A 57 10.88 17.32 -9.69
N GLU A 58 11.46 16.49 -8.81
CA GLU A 58 10.80 15.52 -7.92
C GLU A 58 9.72 14.65 -8.56
N MET A 59 10.03 13.36 -8.84
CA MET A 59 9.08 12.23 -8.98
C MET A 59 7.62 12.70 -9.12
N THR A 60 7.33 13.31 -10.27
CA THR A 60 6.07 13.91 -10.71
C THR A 60 5.01 14.10 -9.63
N ALA A 61 4.68 15.35 -9.28
CA ALA A 61 3.41 15.66 -8.62
C ALA A 61 2.31 14.83 -9.30
N PHE A 62 1.75 13.87 -8.57
CA PHE A 62 0.87 12.86 -9.13
C PHE A 62 -0.34 13.55 -9.75
N ASP A 63 -0.40 13.54 -11.08
CA ASP A 63 -1.49 14.12 -11.83
C ASP A 63 -2.68 13.15 -11.78
N SER A 64 -3.45 13.27 -10.70
CA SER A 64 -4.63 12.42 -10.45
C SER A 64 -5.63 12.39 -11.60
N PRO A 65 -6.00 13.52 -12.26
CA PRO A 65 -6.92 13.46 -13.39
C PRO A 65 -6.30 12.82 -14.63
N ALA A 66 -5.04 13.10 -14.97
CA ALA A 66 -4.40 12.43 -16.10
C ALA A 66 -4.29 10.91 -15.90
N PHE A 67 -3.92 10.48 -14.69
CA PHE A 67 -3.91 9.06 -14.34
C PHE A 67 -5.30 8.43 -14.46
N ALA A 68 -6.36 9.12 -14.04
CA ALA A 68 -7.72 8.62 -14.16
C ALA A 68 -8.13 8.43 -15.63
N GLU A 69 -7.84 9.39 -16.50
CA GLU A 69 -8.15 9.27 -17.93
C GLU A 69 -7.33 8.16 -18.62
N ASP A 70 -6.04 8.05 -18.29
CA ASP A 70 -5.17 6.98 -18.79
C ASP A 70 -5.67 5.59 -18.31
N LEU A 71 -6.15 5.49 -17.06
CA LEU A 71 -6.75 4.29 -16.48
C LEU A 71 -8.07 3.91 -17.16
N LEU A 72 -8.95 4.88 -17.42
CA LEU A 72 -10.21 4.66 -18.12
C LEU A 72 -9.96 4.19 -19.56
N THR A 73 -8.96 4.79 -20.23
CA THR A 73 -8.51 4.38 -21.57
C THR A 73 -8.02 2.93 -21.55
N PHE A 74 -7.17 2.57 -20.58
CA PHE A 74 -6.72 1.18 -20.39
C PHE A 74 -7.88 0.20 -20.13
N MET A 75 -8.89 0.64 -19.37
CA MET A 75 -10.12 -0.11 -19.09
C MET A 75 -11.05 -0.24 -20.32
N GLY A 76 -10.75 0.45 -21.42
CA GLY A 76 -11.50 0.40 -22.67
C GLY A 76 -12.61 1.45 -22.80
N LEU A 77 -12.58 2.51 -21.98
CA LEU A 77 -13.41 3.69 -22.15
C LEU A 77 -12.68 4.73 -23.02
N ASN A 78 -12.91 4.70 -24.32
CA ASN A 78 -12.51 5.77 -25.22
C ASN A 78 -13.62 6.82 -25.28
N ARG A 79 -13.56 7.85 -24.43
CA ARG A 79 -14.52 8.98 -24.48
C ARG A 79 -14.43 9.83 -25.75
N ILE A 80 -13.37 9.65 -26.54
CA ILE A 80 -13.04 10.43 -27.73
C ILE A 80 -13.59 9.79 -29.02
N GLU A 81 -13.94 8.50 -29.00
CA GLU A 81 -14.55 7.79 -30.13
C GLU A 81 -16.09 7.78 -30.01
N VAL A 82 -16.69 8.97 -30.07
CA VAL A 82 -18.12 9.11 -30.39
C VAL A 82 -18.21 9.78 -31.76
N GLU A 83 -17.67 9.11 -32.78
CA GLU A 83 -18.04 9.38 -34.17
C GLU A 83 -18.53 8.06 -34.79
N GLU A 84 -19.85 8.03 -34.98
CA GLU A 84 -20.58 7.30 -36.02
C GLU A 84 -20.17 5.85 -36.29
N SER A 85 -20.68 4.93 -35.46
CA SER A 85 -20.94 3.56 -35.92
C SER A 85 -22.41 3.22 -35.71
N ASP A 86 -23.19 3.35 -36.79
CA ASP A 86 -24.57 2.89 -36.94
C ASP A 86 -24.65 1.36 -36.71
N SER A 87 -24.81 0.96 -35.45
CA SER A 87 -25.25 -0.38 -35.11
C SER A 87 -26.37 -0.26 -34.09
N ASP A 88 -27.59 -0.51 -34.58
CA ASP A 88 -28.86 -0.56 -33.83
C ASP A 88 -28.82 -1.62 -32.72
N ASN A 89 -28.13 -1.32 -31.62
CA ASN A 89 -28.30 -2.02 -30.35
C ASN A 89 -28.65 -0.98 -29.29
N GLU A 90 -29.95 -0.69 -29.19
CA GLU A 90 -30.52 0.09 -28.09
C GLU A 90 -30.16 -0.57 -26.75
N GLY A 91 -29.15 -0.02 -26.08
CA GLY A 91 -28.60 -0.58 -24.85
C GLY A 91 -27.62 0.36 -24.14
N ILE A 92 -28.11 1.55 -23.79
CA ILE A 92 -27.55 2.47 -22.77
C ILE A 92 -26.29 3.24 -23.20
N SER A 93 -26.53 4.39 -23.85
CA SER A 93 -25.64 5.55 -23.80
C SER A 93 -25.46 6.03 -22.36
N GLY A 94 -24.24 6.00 -21.84
CA GLY A 94 -23.87 6.78 -20.65
C GLY A 94 -22.75 6.19 -19.81
N GLY A 95 -21.49 6.46 -20.17
CA GLY A 95 -20.38 6.49 -19.20
C GLY A 95 -20.08 5.24 -18.35
N TYR A 96 -20.65 4.08 -18.67
CA TYR A 96 -20.38 2.85 -17.93
C TYR A 96 -19.12 2.15 -18.44
N LEU A 97 -18.29 1.70 -17.51
CA LEU A 97 -17.12 0.87 -17.79
C LEU A 97 -17.55 -0.43 -18.51
N PRO A 98 -16.76 -0.91 -19.50
CA PRO A 98 -16.95 -2.24 -20.07
C PRO A 98 -17.02 -3.32 -18.99
N SER A 99 -17.82 -4.37 -19.21
CA SER A 99 -18.00 -5.45 -18.23
C SER A 99 -16.68 -6.11 -17.79
N ASN A 100 -15.67 -6.13 -18.66
CA ASN A 100 -14.34 -6.71 -18.39
C ASN A 100 -13.30 -5.70 -17.89
N ALA A 101 -13.67 -4.42 -17.68
CA ALA A 101 -12.74 -3.35 -17.33
C ALA A 101 -11.95 -3.65 -16.04
N TRP A 102 -12.66 -4.05 -14.97
CA TRP A 102 -12.05 -4.43 -13.70
C TRP A 102 -11.21 -5.69 -13.79
N HIS A 103 -11.56 -6.62 -14.67
CA HIS A 103 -10.78 -7.84 -14.88
C HIS A 103 -9.44 -7.53 -15.55
N LYS A 104 -9.43 -6.64 -16.57
CA LYS A 104 -8.18 -6.19 -17.22
C LYS A 104 -7.27 -5.47 -16.22
N LEU A 105 -7.84 -4.57 -15.43
CA LEU A 105 -7.10 -3.86 -14.38
C LEU A 105 -6.56 -4.82 -13.32
N GLY A 106 -7.37 -5.77 -12.87
CA GLY A 106 -6.97 -6.80 -11.91
C GLY A 106 -5.80 -7.64 -12.41
N ALA A 107 -5.88 -8.14 -13.65
CA ALA A 107 -4.83 -8.96 -14.25
C ALA A 107 -3.49 -8.22 -14.37
N GLU A 108 -3.52 -6.94 -14.73
CA GLU A 108 -2.29 -6.13 -14.87
C GLU A 108 -1.71 -5.75 -13.51
N THR A 109 -2.55 -5.52 -12.50
CA THR A 109 -2.11 -5.10 -11.17
C THR A 109 -1.67 -6.26 -10.27
N GLU A 110 -2.13 -7.49 -10.54
CA GLU A 110 -1.84 -8.69 -9.75
C GLU A 110 -0.35 -8.90 -9.48
N LYS A 111 0.51 -8.66 -10.47
CA LYS A 111 1.97 -8.81 -10.37
C LYS A 111 2.64 -7.88 -9.36
N TYR A 112 1.98 -6.78 -8.99
CA TYR A 112 2.49 -5.82 -8.01
C TYR A 112 1.97 -6.09 -6.59
N PHE A 113 0.95 -6.93 -6.43
CA PHE A 113 0.41 -7.31 -5.12
C PHE A 113 1.08 -8.59 -4.59
N ARG A 114 1.72 -8.49 -3.42
CA ARG A 114 2.15 -9.67 -2.67
C ARG A 114 0.97 -10.20 -1.84
N ARG A 115 0.03 -10.88 -2.50
CA ARG A 115 -1.15 -11.43 -1.82
C ARG A 115 -0.73 -12.58 -0.91
N ALA A 116 -1.06 -12.48 0.38
CA ALA A 116 -0.88 -13.58 1.31
C ALA A 116 -1.78 -14.77 0.89
N PRO A 117 -1.31 -16.02 1.02
CA PRO A 117 -2.14 -17.20 0.77
C PRO A 117 -3.43 -17.12 1.58
N SER A 118 -4.58 -17.24 0.91
CA SER A 118 -5.85 -17.34 1.63
C SER A 118 -5.96 -18.72 2.25
N PHE A 119 -5.95 -18.79 3.59
CA PHE A 119 -6.28 -20.03 4.29
C PHE A 119 -7.81 -20.14 4.38
N HIS A 120 -8.33 -21.31 4.01
CA HIS A 120 -9.75 -21.63 4.16
C HIS A 120 -10.01 -22.09 5.59
N TYR A 121 -10.99 -21.49 6.28
CA TYR A 121 -11.43 -21.92 7.62
C TYR A 121 -12.20 -23.25 7.63
N MET A 122 -12.00 -24.12 6.64
CA MET A 122 -12.81 -25.32 6.42
C MET A 122 -12.02 -26.61 6.63
N LEU A 123 -11.45 -26.77 7.83
CA LEU A 123 -11.55 -28.06 8.50
C LEU A 123 -12.81 -27.95 9.34
N GLY A 124 -13.90 -28.52 8.81
CA GLY A 124 -15.26 -28.34 9.30
C GLY A 124 -15.36 -28.37 10.82
N SER A 125 -16.20 -27.46 11.35
CA SER A 125 -16.56 -27.38 12.75
C SER A 125 -16.73 -28.79 13.32
N PHE A 126 -15.99 -29.08 14.40
CA PHE A 126 -16.25 -30.15 15.35
C PHE A 126 -17.71 -30.57 15.31
N LYS A 127 -17.98 -31.89 15.15
CA LYS A 127 -19.31 -32.49 15.20
C LYS A 127 -20.16 -31.74 16.22
N SER A 128 -21.04 -30.88 15.73
CA SER A 128 -21.82 -30.01 16.59
C SER A 128 -22.97 -30.86 17.10
N ASP A 129 -22.76 -31.52 18.24
CA ASP A 129 -23.88 -32.05 18.99
C ASP A 129 -24.85 -30.88 19.22
N PRO A 130 -26.16 -31.06 18.93
CA PRO A 130 -27.12 -29.98 19.09
C PRO A 130 -27.02 -29.42 20.52
N PRO A 131 -26.87 -28.10 20.68
CA PRO A 131 -26.66 -27.51 22.00
C PRO A 131 -27.85 -27.88 22.89
N VAL A 132 -27.55 -28.44 24.06
CA VAL A 132 -28.57 -28.83 25.05
C VAL A 132 -29.51 -27.65 25.26
N PRO A 133 -30.84 -27.81 25.10
CA PRO A 133 -31.80 -26.72 25.27
C PRO A 133 -31.63 -26.12 26.67
N ARG A 134 -31.14 -24.88 26.74
CA ARG A 134 -31.05 -24.18 28.01
C ARG A 134 -32.48 -23.96 28.50
N GLN A 135 -32.83 -24.54 29.65
CA GLN A 135 -34.11 -24.28 30.30
C GLN A 135 -34.27 -22.77 30.47
N ARG A 136 -35.26 -22.21 29.80
CA ARG A 136 -35.65 -20.82 29.95
C ARG A 136 -36.19 -20.66 31.36
N ILE A 137 -35.39 -20.11 32.26
CA ILE A 137 -35.86 -19.71 33.58
C ILE A 137 -36.90 -18.61 33.34
N GLU A 138 -38.17 -18.91 33.58
CA GLU A 138 -39.22 -17.90 33.60
C GLU A 138 -38.88 -16.87 34.67
N ARG A 139 -38.63 -15.63 34.24
CA ARG A 139 -38.49 -14.50 35.17
C ARG A 139 -39.85 -14.30 35.83
N GLN A 140 -39.96 -14.70 37.11
CA GLN A 140 -41.07 -14.28 37.94
C GLN A 140 -41.12 -12.74 37.92
N LYS A 141 -42.24 -12.18 37.46
CA LYS A 141 -42.48 -10.74 37.54
C LYS A 141 -42.55 -10.37 39.03
N LYS A 142 -41.52 -9.67 39.52
CA LYS A 142 -41.46 -9.15 40.89
C LYS A 142 -42.56 -8.11 41.08
N ALA A 143 -43.48 -8.37 42.00
CA ALA A 143 -44.47 -7.40 42.45
C ALA A 143 -43.75 -6.18 43.09
N THR A 144 -44.30 -5.00 42.86
CA THR A 144 -43.84 -3.73 43.43
C THR A 144 -44.00 -3.72 44.94
N GLY A 145 -42.89 -3.69 45.68
CA GLY A 145 -42.90 -3.53 47.13
C GLY A 145 -41.52 -3.53 47.76
N ARG A 146 -41.16 -2.36 48.31
CA ARG A 146 -40.01 -2.01 49.18
C ARG A 146 -38.66 -1.73 48.50
N GLU A 147 -38.21 -0.49 48.68
CA GLU A 147 -36.88 0.00 48.37
C GLU A 147 -35.82 -0.80 49.13
N GLU A 148 -35.08 -1.64 48.42
CA GLU A 148 -33.79 -2.13 48.86
C GLU A 148 -32.74 -1.57 47.91
N LYS A 149 -31.76 -0.89 48.49
CA LYS A 149 -30.69 -0.18 47.80
C LYS A 149 -30.05 -1.09 46.76
N ARG A 150 -30.08 -0.66 45.49
CA ARG A 150 -29.31 -1.27 44.41
C ARG A 150 -27.84 -1.32 44.84
N ALA A 151 -27.34 -2.50 45.18
CA ALA A 151 -25.91 -2.74 45.20
C ALA A 151 -25.44 -2.74 43.74
N MET A 152 -24.86 -1.61 43.33
CA MET A 152 -24.14 -1.49 42.06
C MET A 152 -23.04 -2.56 42.02
N PRO A 153 -22.80 -3.23 40.88
CA PRO A 153 -21.63 -4.08 40.76
C PRO A 153 -20.39 -3.20 41.01
N ALA A 154 -19.53 -3.64 41.93
CA ALA A 154 -18.28 -2.96 42.21
C ALA A 154 -17.49 -2.83 40.90
N GLN A 155 -17.08 -1.61 40.57
CA GLN A 155 -16.11 -1.38 39.50
C GLN A 155 -14.88 -2.23 39.79
N LEU A 156 -14.60 -3.17 38.90
CA LEU A 156 -13.37 -3.94 38.90
C LEU A 156 -12.21 -2.95 38.96
N LYS A 157 -11.49 -2.95 40.09
CA LYS A 157 -10.22 -2.25 40.23
C LYS A 157 -9.28 -2.79 39.16
N LYS A 158 -8.60 -1.86 38.47
CA LYS A 158 -7.57 -2.05 37.46
C LYS A 158 -6.82 -3.38 37.64
N MET A 159 -7.14 -4.34 36.77
CA MET A 159 -6.40 -5.59 36.61
C MET A 159 -5.31 -5.45 35.53
N GLU A 160 -5.06 -4.21 35.07
CA GLU A 160 -4.10 -3.88 34.00
C GLU A 160 -2.64 -3.94 34.49
N GLU A 161 -2.37 -3.49 35.73
CA GLU A 161 -1.00 -3.48 36.29
C GLU A 161 -0.35 -4.87 36.32
N SER A 162 -1.11 -5.92 36.64
CA SER A 162 -0.56 -7.29 36.71
C SER A 162 -0.16 -7.86 35.34
N HIS A 163 -0.88 -7.50 34.28
CA HIS A 163 -0.56 -7.96 32.93
C HIS A 163 0.58 -7.16 32.31
N GLN A 164 0.68 -5.85 32.62
CA GLN A 164 1.81 -5.02 32.20
C GLN A 164 3.11 -5.47 32.85
N GLU A 165 3.14 -5.69 34.17
CA GLU A 165 4.33 -6.23 34.84
C GLU A 165 4.75 -7.62 34.32
N ALA A 166 3.79 -8.48 33.97
CA ALA A 166 4.09 -9.80 33.39
C ALA A 166 4.71 -9.68 31.99
N THR A 167 4.24 -8.72 31.18
CA THR A 167 4.75 -8.47 29.83
C THR A 167 6.18 -7.92 29.89
N GLU A 168 6.46 -6.99 30.80
CA GLU A 168 7.80 -6.40 30.98
C GLU A 168 8.82 -7.45 31.40
N LYS A 169 8.47 -8.31 32.38
CA LYS A 169 9.34 -9.41 32.82
C LYS A 169 9.68 -10.37 31.70
N GLU A 170 8.72 -10.66 30.83
CA GLU A 170 8.93 -11.58 29.72
C GLU A 170 9.82 -10.97 28.62
N VAL A 171 9.66 -9.67 28.34
CA VAL A 171 10.56 -8.92 27.45
C VAL A 171 11.98 -8.90 28.00
N GLU A 172 12.17 -8.61 29.29
CA GLU A 172 13.49 -8.64 29.94
C GLU A 172 14.12 -10.04 29.90
N ARG A 173 13.32 -11.09 30.14
CA ARG A 173 13.76 -12.49 30.07
C ARG A 173 14.26 -12.85 28.67
N ILE A 174 13.49 -12.53 27.63
CA ILE A 174 13.86 -12.82 26.23
C ILE A 174 15.08 -11.99 25.82
N LEU A 175 15.15 -10.73 26.22
CA LEU A 175 16.33 -9.88 25.98
C LEU A 175 17.59 -10.47 26.62
N GLY A 176 17.50 -10.98 27.85
CA GLY A 176 18.61 -11.64 28.53
C GLY A 176 19.11 -12.88 27.78
N LEU A 177 18.19 -13.68 27.21
CA LEU A 177 18.54 -14.83 26.37
C LEU A 177 19.26 -14.41 25.10
N LEU A 178 18.73 -13.41 24.39
CA LEU A 178 19.36 -12.85 23.19
C LEU A 178 20.78 -12.33 23.47
N GLN A 179 20.94 -11.56 24.54
CA GLN A 179 22.25 -11.02 24.95
C GLN A 179 23.25 -12.12 25.32
N THR A 180 22.79 -13.19 25.95
CA THR A 180 23.64 -14.35 26.30
C THR A 180 24.10 -15.06 25.04
N HIS A 181 23.19 -15.28 24.09
CA HIS A 181 23.51 -15.91 22.81
C HIS A 181 24.51 -15.06 22.01
N PHE A 182 24.28 -13.75 21.87
CA PHE A 182 25.20 -12.86 21.15
C PHE A 182 26.58 -12.69 21.82
N LYS A 183 26.72 -13.03 23.11
CA LYS A 183 28.01 -13.06 23.80
C LYS A 183 28.77 -14.35 23.52
N ASN A 184 28.08 -15.48 23.47
CA ASN A 184 28.68 -16.78 23.23
C ASN A 184 29.05 -16.95 21.75
N ASP A 185 28.13 -16.59 20.86
CA ASP A 185 28.24 -16.78 19.42
C ASP A 185 27.90 -15.46 18.69
N PRO A 186 28.87 -14.53 18.55
CA PRO A 186 28.61 -13.18 18.04
C PRO A 186 28.26 -13.15 16.55
N ASP A 187 28.73 -14.12 15.77
CA ASP A 187 28.56 -14.17 14.31
C ASP A 187 27.41 -15.07 13.87
N ILE A 188 26.75 -15.77 14.80
CA ILE A 188 25.65 -16.70 14.49
C ILE A 188 24.32 -15.99 14.74
N PRO A 189 23.57 -15.63 13.67
CA PRO A 189 22.25 -15.05 13.82
C PRO A 189 21.24 -16.11 14.28
N ILE A 190 20.21 -15.67 15.02
CA ILE A 190 19.18 -16.55 15.58
C ILE A 190 18.00 -16.60 14.61
N SER A 191 17.53 -17.79 14.24
CA SER A 191 16.27 -17.94 13.50
C SER A 191 15.11 -17.33 14.28
N PHE A 192 14.36 -16.41 13.67
CA PHE A 192 13.21 -15.78 14.32
C PHE A 192 12.16 -16.82 14.72
N PHE A 193 11.92 -17.80 13.86
CA PHE A 193 10.92 -18.85 14.09
C PHE A 193 11.31 -19.76 15.25
N ASP A 194 12.58 -20.14 15.36
CA ASP A 194 13.05 -20.99 16.46
C ASP A 194 12.96 -20.27 17.81
N LEU A 195 13.07 -18.94 17.82
CA LEU A 195 12.91 -18.15 19.03
C LEU A 195 11.44 -18.03 19.48
N VAL A 196 10.51 -17.83 18.55
CA VAL A 196 9.13 -17.45 18.90
C VAL A 196 8.14 -18.60 18.91
N ILE A 197 8.38 -19.69 18.18
CA ILE A 197 7.42 -20.78 18.02
C ILE A 197 7.40 -21.68 19.27
N ASP A 198 6.21 -21.80 19.87
CA ASP A 198 5.90 -22.86 20.83
C ASP A 198 5.06 -23.95 20.13
N PRO A 199 5.60 -25.17 19.94
CA PRO A 199 4.91 -26.24 19.22
C PRO A 199 3.64 -26.74 19.93
N ASN A 200 3.47 -26.41 21.21
CA ASN A 200 2.35 -26.85 22.03
C ASN A 200 1.33 -25.73 22.28
N SER A 201 1.61 -24.49 21.86
CA SER A 201 0.74 -23.34 22.15
C SER A 201 0.87 -22.23 21.11
N PHE A 202 -0.17 -22.09 20.29
CA PHE A 202 -0.29 -20.97 19.36
C PHE A 202 -0.36 -19.62 20.07
N ALA A 203 -1.13 -19.53 21.16
CA ALA A 203 -1.27 -18.28 21.91
C ALA A 203 0.08 -17.78 22.44
N ARG A 204 0.90 -18.70 22.98
CA ARG A 204 2.27 -18.37 23.42
C ARG A 204 3.17 -17.95 22.26
N THR A 205 3.01 -18.56 21.08
CA THR A 205 3.75 -18.13 19.88
C THR A 205 3.44 -16.67 19.53
N VAL A 206 2.17 -16.28 19.58
CA VAL A 206 1.75 -14.88 19.33
C VAL A 206 2.28 -13.93 20.41
N GLU A 207 2.23 -14.34 21.68
CA GLU A 207 2.81 -13.57 22.80
C GLU A 207 4.33 -13.39 22.64
N ASN A 208 5.06 -14.45 22.28
CA ASN A 208 6.49 -14.41 22.01
C ASN A 208 6.82 -13.43 20.86
N ILE A 209 6.07 -13.47 19.77
CA ILE A 209 6.22 -12.51 18.65
C ILE A 209 6.00 -11.08 19.16
N PHE A 210 4.98 -10.86 19.99
CA PHE A 210 4.69 -9.56 20.57
C PHE A 210 5.84 -9.06 21.46
N HIS A 211 6.41 -9.90 22.32
CA HIS A 211 7.56 -9.52 23.14
C HIS A 211 8.80 -9.19 22.31
N VAL A 212 9.12 -10.02 21.31
CA VAL A 212 10.26 -9.78 20.40
C VAL A 212 10.08 -8.49 19.61
N SER A 213 8.83 -8.12 19.26
CA SER A 213 8.55 -6.85 18.57
C SER A 213 8.98 -5.63 19.38
N PHE A 214 8.84 -5.65 20.72
CA PHE A 214 9.32 -4.56 21.58
C PHE A 214 10.84 -4.47 21.59
N ILE A 215 11.53 -5.61 21.64
CA ILE A 215 13.00 -5.68 21.61
C ILE A 215 13.55 -5.09 20.31
N ILE A 216 12.89 -5.36 19.18
CA ILE A 216 13.28 -4.80 17.88
C ILE A 216 12.94 -3.30 17.81
N ARG A 217 11.73 -2.91 18.23
CA ARG A 217 11.28 -1.50 18.25
C ARG A 217 12.21 -0.62 19.08
N ASP A 218 12.60 -1.11 20.25
CA ASP A 218 13.43 -0.36 21.20
C ASP A 218 14.93 -0.42 20.82
N GLY A 219 15.27 -1.09 19.72
CA GLY A 219 16.62 -1.12 19.20
C GLY A 219 17.57 -1.89 20.11
N PHE A 220 17.14 -3.05 20.62
CA PHE A 220 18.02 -4.01 21.29
C PHE A 220 18.43 -5.19 20.39
N ALA A 221 17.66 -5.45 19.33
CA ALA A 221 17.97 -6.44 18.31
C ALA A 221 17.52 -5.95 16.92
N ARG A 222 18.05 -6.55 15.85
CA ARG A 222 17.66 -6.28 14.47
C ARG A 222 17.10 -7.51 13.79
N LEU A 223 16.01 -7.33 13.05
CA LEU A 223 15.47 -8.36 12.16
C LEU A 223 16.05 -8.17 10.76
N LYS A 224 16.60 -9.23 10.17
CA LYS A 224 17.12 -9.27 8.79
C LYS A 224 16.61 -10.53 8.10
N LEU A 225 16.79 -10.60 6.79
CA LEU A 225 16.54 -11.82 6.02
C LEU A 225 17.88 -12.48 5.68
N ASP A 226 17.94 -13.80 5.78
CA ASP A 226 19.09 -14.60 5.33
C ASP A 226 19.06 -14.87 3.81
N GLU A 227 19.97 -15.72 3.33
CA GLU A 227 20.08 -16.11 1.92
C GLU A 227 18.82 -16.82 1.40
N ASP A 228 18.15 -17.56 2.28
CA ASP A 228 16.89 -18.28 1.99
C ASP A 228 15.66 -17.39 2.16
N LYS A 229 15.85 -16.10 2.45
CA LYS A 229 14.80 -15.09 2.71
C LYS A 229 13.97 -15.39 3.96
N LEU A 230 14.54 -16.10 4.93
CA LEU A 230 13.93 -16.36 6.23
C LEU A 230 14.35 -15.29 7.25
N PRO A 231 13.45 -14.89 8.16
CA PRO A 231 13.74 -13.89 9.17
C PRO A 231 14.73 -14.40 10.21
N ILE A 232 15.81 -13.64 10.39
CA ILE A 232 16.85 -13.87 11.37
C ILE A 232 17.02 -12.65 12.29
N ILE A 233 17.33 -12.90 13.56
CA ILE A 233 17.58 -11.88 14.58
C ILE A 233 19.09 -11.76 14.75
N GLY A 234 19.60 -10.57 14.46
CA GLY A 234 21.00 -10.23 14.60
C GLY A 234 21.22 -9.14 15.65
N LYS A 235 22.47 -9.05 16.10
CA LYS A 235 22.94 -7.93 16.91
C LYS A 235 22.87 -6.62 16.11
N ILE A 236 22.79 -5.51 16.85
CA ILE A 236 22.99 -4.17 16.34
C ILE A 236 24.47 -3.96 16.04
#